data_AF-A0A6B3GWM8-F1
#
_entry.id   AF-A0A6B3GWM8-F1
#
_cell.length_a   1.000
_cell.length_b   1.000
_cell.length_c   1.000
_cell.angle_alpha   90.00
_cell.angle_beta   90.00
_cell.angle_gamma   90.00
#
_symmetry.space_group_name_H-M   'P 1'
#
loop_
_entity.id
_entity.type
_entity.pdbx_description
1 polymer ?
#
loop_
_entity_poly.entity_id
_entity_poly.type
_entity_poly.pdbx_seq_one_letter_code
_entity_poly.pdbx_strand_id
1 'polypeptide(L)'
;FRAAAVRVRVPATSANLGPGFDALGLSLGLYDDVVVRVADSGLHIDIAGEGSESLPRDESHLLVRSLRTAFDLLGGQPRGLEIVCANRIP
;
A
#
# COMPACT_ATOMS: atom_id res chain seq x y z
N PHE A 1 12.92 3.37 -21.02
CA PHE A 1 11.70 4.06 -20.56
C PHE A 1 11.51 3.75 -19.07
N ARG A 2 11.57 4.75 -18.18
CA ARG A 2 11.13 4.58 -16.79
C ARG A 2 9.62 4.81 -16.76
N ALA A 3 8.85 3.85 -16.25
CA ALA A 3 7.42 4.02 -16.08
C ALA A 3 7.15 5.19 -15.11
N ALA A 4 6.13 5.99 -15.41
CA ALA A 4 5.71 7.07 -14.52
C ALA A 4 5.24 6.50 -13.18
N ALA A 5 5.46 7.25 -12.09
CA ALA A 5 4.98 6.87 -10.78
C ALA A 5 3.45 6.96 -10.71
N VAL A 6 2.83 6.01 -10.01
CA VAL A 6 1.40 6.01 -9.69
C VAL A 6 1.22 6.45 -8.25
N ARG A 7 0.29 7.38 -8.02
CA ARG A 7 -0.10 7.81 -6.67
C ARG A 7 -1.50 7.30 -6.37
N VAL A 8 -1.66 6.65 -5.22
CA VAL A 8 -2.93 6.14 -4.71
C VAL A 8 -3.19 6.79 -3.35
N ARG A 9 -4.43 7.25 -3.14
CA ARG A 9 -4.90 7.71 -1.83
C ARG A 9 -5.99 6.75 -1.36
N VAL A 10 -5.84 6.18 -0.17
CA VAL A 10 -6.74 5.16 0.37
C VAL A 10 -7.35 5.64 1.68
N PRO A 11 -8.69 5.61 1.84
CA PRO A 11 -9.33 6.01 3.09
C PRO A 11 -9.23 4.93 4.17
N ALA A 12 -9.22 5.35 5.43
CA ALA A 12 -9.54 4.50 6.56
C ALA A 12 -10.99 4.01 6.45
N THR A 13 -11.25 2.87 7.07
CA THR A 13 -12.59 2.31 7.17
C THR A 13 -12.90 1.88 8.60
N SER A 14 -14.17 2.01 9.01
CA SER A 14 -14.71 1.33 10.20
C SER A 14 -15.64 0.21 9.77
N ALA A 15 -15.58 -0.94 10.46
CA ALA A 15 -16.44 -2.09 10.19
C ALA A 15 -17.59 -2.23 11.20
N ASN A 16 -18.48 -3.21 10.96
CA ASN A 16 -19.58 -3.70 11.80
C ASN A 16 -20.73 -2.72 12.07
N LEU A 17 -20.47 -1.44 12.37
CA LEU A 17 -21.45 -0.36 12.52
C LEU A 17 -22.72 -0.76 13.31
N GLY A 18 -22.53 -1.46 14.43
CA GLY A 18 -23.62 -2.02 15.24
C GLY A 18 -24.00 -3.44 14.81
N PRO A 19 -25.26 -3.72 14.40
CA PRO A 19 -25.71 -5.06 14.03
C PRO A 19 -25.16 -5.57 12.68
N GLY A 20 -24.41 -4.75 11.95
CA GLY A 20 -23.85 -5.07 10.64
C GLY A 20 -22.58 -5.90 10.66
N PHE A 21 -22.47 -6.83 11.62
CA PHE A 21 -21.29 -7.68 11.81
C PHE A 21 -20.91 -8.38 10.50
N ASP A 22 -19.63 -8.29 10.11
CA ASP A 22 -19.06 -8.86 8.88
C ASP A 22 -19.74 -8.43 7.56
N ALA A 23 -20.57 -7.39 7.58
CA ALA A 23 -21.34 -6.94 6.41
C ALA A 23 -21.23 -5.45 6.13
N LEU A 24 -21.14 -4.60 7.17
CA LEU A 24 -21.12 -3.15 7.01
C LEU A 24 -19.71 -2.58 7.18
N GLY A 25 -19.37 -1.65 6.29
CA GLY A 25 -18.15 -0.85 6.35
C GLY A 25 -18.45 0.61 5.97
N LEU A 26 -17.76 1.55 6.61
CA LEU A 26 -17.86 2.97 6.34
C LEU A 26 -16.47 3.55 6.07
N SER A 27 -16.30 4.20 4.93
CA SER A 27 -15.11 5.00 4.62
C SER A 27 -15.10 6.29 5.42
N LEU A 28 -13.94 6.66 5.96
CA LEU A 28 -13.73 7.86 6.76
C LEU A 28 -12.86 8.86 6.01
N GLY A 29 -12.97 10.14 6.36
CA GLY A 29 -12.18 11.24 5.79
C GLY A 29 -10.71 11.28 6.27
N LEU A 30 -10.14 10.14 6.64
CA LEU A 30 -8.74 9.95 7.05
C LEU A 30 -8.08 9.05 6.01
N TYR A 31 -6.87 9.37 5.57
CA TYR A 31 -6.29 8.71 4.40
C TYR A 31 -4.80 8.39 4.57
N ASP A 32 -4.36 7.34 3.92
CA ASP A 32 -2.95 7.14 3.57
C ASP A 32 -2.70 7.55 2.11
N ASP A 33 -1.50 8.07 1.83
CA ASP A 33 -1.03 8.34 0.48
C ASP A 33 0.15 7.41 0.15
N VAL A 34 0.07 6.68 -0.96
CA VAL A 34 1.10 5.76 -1.43
C VAL A 34 1.53 6.15 -2.84
N VAL A 35 2.84 6.23 -3.06
CA VAL A 35 3.43 6.42 -4.39
C VAL A 35 4.24 5.19 -4.74
N VAL A 36 3.96 4.58 -5.89
CA VAL A 36 4.68 3.39 -6.38
C VAL A 36 5.28 3.67 -7.74
N ARG A 37 6.52 3.25 -7.95
CA ARG A 37 7.21 3.33 -9.24
C ARG A 37 7.98 2.03 -9.50
N VAL A 38 8.03 1.63 -10.78
CA VAL A 38 8.94 0.55 -11.21
C VAL A 38 10.38 1.03 -11.09
N ALA A 39 11.20 0.27 -10.37
CA ALA A 39 12.63 0.50 -10.26
C ALA A 39 13.41 -0.39 -11.23
N ASP A 40 14.68 -0.05 -11.45
CA ASP A 40 15.56 -0.81 -12.35
C ASP A 40 15.86 -2.22 -11.76
N SER A 41 15.94 -2.33 -10.43
CA SER A 41 16.08 -3.59 -9.69
C SER A 41 15.76 -3.40 -8.20
N GLY A 42 15.44 -4.50 -7.50
CA GLY A 42 15.35 -4.54 -6.04
C GLY A 42 14.08 -3.91 -5.47
N LEU A 43 14.06 -3.72 -4.15
CA LEU A 43 12.93 -3.19 -3.40
C LEU A 43 13.42 -2.05 -2.51
N HIS A 44 12.79 -0.88 -2.63
CA HIS A 44 13.01 0.25 -1.75
C HIS A 44 11.67 0.73 -1.20
N ILE A 45 11.61 0.91 0.12
CA ILE A 45 10.41 1.32 0.83
C ILE A 45 10.78 2.44 1.80
N ASP A 46 10.13 3.58 1.63
CA ASP A 46 10.16 4.69 2.58
C ASP A 46 8.78 4.90 3.20
N ILE A 47 8.73 5.10 4.51
CA ILE A 47 7.47 5.19 5.27
C ILE A 47 7.60 6.36 6.25
N ALA A 48 6.72 7.34 6.10
CA ALA A 48 6.51 8.43 7.04
C ALA A 48 5.17 8.28 7.78
N GLY A 49 5.13 8.71 9.03
CA GLY A 49 3.92 8.68 9.86
C GLY A 49 3.67 7.33 10.52
N GLU A 50 2.42 6.90 10.57
CA GLU A 50 2.02 5.70 11.32
C GLU A 50 2.76 4.44 10.82
N GLY A 51 3.35 3.70 11.76
CA GLY A 51 4.14 2.51 11.48
C GLY A 51 5.55 2.77 10.93
N SER A 52 6.02 4.02 10.86
CA SER A 52 7.35 4.34 10.33
C SER A 52 8.50 3.71 11.14
N GLU A 53 8.31 3.32 12.39
CA GLU A 53 9.39 2.66 13.15
C GLU A 53 9.24 1.14 13.22
N SER A 54 8.05 0.62 12.95
CA SER A 54 7.69 -0.78 13.22
C SER A 54 7.41 -1.61 11.97
N LEU A 55 6.99 -1.00 10.86
CA LEU A 55 6.65 -1.75 9.65
C LEU A 55 7.89 -2.28 8.93
N PRO A 56 7.84 -3.49 8.34
CA PRO A 56 8.97 -4.04 7.61
C PRO A 56 9.26 -3.28 6.30
N ARG A 57 10.53 -3.24 5.90
CA ARG A 57 11.02 -2.61 4.65
C ARG A 57 11.43 -3.63 3.60
N ASP A 58 10.89 -4.83 3.71
CA ASP A 58 11.21 -5.98 2.87
C ASP A 58 9.95 -6.59 2.25
N GLU A 59 10.09 -7.75 1.61
CA GLU A 59 9.01 -8.47 0.92
C GLU A 59 7.88 -8.92 1.86
N SER A 60 8.06 -8.87 3.19
CA SER A 60 6.99 -9.17 4.15
C SER A 60 5.99 -8.02 4.33
N HIS A 61 6.33 -6.81 3.89
CA HIS A 61 5.41 -5.66 3.96
C HIS A 61 4.13 -5.94 3.15
N LEU A 62 2.98 -5.72 3.79
CA LEU A 62 1.66 -5.95 3.18
C LEU A 62 1.45 -5.28 1.81
N LEU A 63 1.94 -4.04 1.62
CA LEU A 63 1.85 -3.35 0.33
C LEU A 63 2.63 -4.10 -0.75
N VAL A 64 3.83 -4.57 -0.43
CA VAL A 64 4.68 -5.34 -1.35
C VAL A 64 3.98 -6.63 -1.72
N ARG A 65 3.51 -7.41 -0.73
CA ARG A 65 2.78 -8.65 -0.97
C ARG A 65 1.55 -8.44 -1.86
N SER A 66 0.79 -7.37 -1.61
CA SER A 66 -0.39 -7.02 -2.40
C SER A 66 -0.03 -6.66 -3.84
N LEU A 67 1.03 -5.88 -4.04
CA LEU A 67 1.55 -5.54 -5.38
C LEU A 67 2.05 -6.79 -6.10
N ARG A 68 2.81 -7.68 -5.44
CA ARG A 68 3.27 -8.95 -6.01
C ARG A 68 2.09 -9.78 -6.52
N THR A 69 1.08 -9.99 -5.68
CA THR A 69 -0.14 -10.71 -6.07
C THR A 69 -0.85 -10.05 -7.25
N ALA A 70 -0.99 -8.72 -7.26
CA ALA A 70 -1.61 -8.01 -8.38
C ALA A 70 -0.80 -8.16 -9.68
N PHE A 71 0.53 -8.07 -9.62
CA PHE A 71 1.40 -8.24 -10.78
C PHE A 71 1.38 -9.67 -11.33
N ASP A 72 1.29 -10.69 -10.48
CA ASP A 72 1.13 -12.08 -10.91
C ASP A 72 -0.17 -12.26 -11.72
N LEU A 73 -1.27 -11.64 -11.27
CA LEU A 73 -2.55 -11.65 -12.00
C LEU A 73 -2.48 -10.87 -13.33
N LEU A 74 -1.63 -9.86 -13.41
CA LEU A 74 -1.41 -9.04 -14.61
C LEU A 74 -0.37 -9.65 -15.58
N GLY A 75 0.18 -10.82 -15.26
CA GLY A 75 1.01 -11.60 -16.18
C GLY A 75 2.51 -11.37 -16.07
N GLY A 76 3.01 -10.76 -14.99
CA GLY A 76 4.45 -10.70 -14.74
C GLY A 76 4.88 -9.75 -13.63
N GLN A 77 6.07 -10.01 -13.08
CA GLN A 77 6.65 -9.21 -12.01
C GLN A 77 7.53 -8.07 -12.55
N PRO A 78 7.48 -6.87 -11.95
CA PRO A 78 8.43 -5.81 -12.26
C PRO A 78 9.83 -6.19 -11.76
N ARG A 79 10.85 -5.64 -12.42
CA ARG A 79 12.26 -5.85 -12.07
C ARG A 79 12.62 -5.33 -10.68
N GLY A 80 11.91 -4.29 -10.23
CA GLY A 80 12.03 -3.73 -8.91
C GLY A 80 10.90 -2.76 -8.61
N LEU A 81 10.77 -2.40 -7.34
CA LEU A 81 9.75 -1.52 -6.82
C LEU A 81 10.36 -0.46 -5.91
N GLU A 82 9.90 0.77 -6.09
CA GLU A 82 10.12 1.87 -5.16
C GLU A 82 8.76 2.33 -4.63
N ILE A 83 8.61 2.33 -3.31
CA ILE A 83 7.36 2.61 -2.62
C ILE A 83 7.63 3.71 -1.59
N VAL A 84 6.82 4.76 -1.63
CA VAL A 84 6.83 5.84 -0.63
C VAL A 84 5.45 5.95 -0.01
N CYS A 85 5.38 5.87 1.31
CA CYS A 85 4.15 5.90 2.09
C CYS A 85 4.12 7.12 3.01
N ALA A 86 2.98 7.81 3.03
CA ALA A 86 2.66 8.81 4.04
C ALA A 86 1.40 8.35 4.79
N ASN A 87 1.62 7.66 5.90
CA ASN A 87 0.59 6.99 6.68
C ASN A 87 0.05 7.92 7.78
N ARG A 88 -1.26 8.03 7.87
CA ARG A 88 -1.99 8.78 8.90
C ARG A 88 -3.08 7.94 9.56
N ILE A 89 -3.36 6.75 9.02
CA ILE A 89 -4.30 5.79 9.59
C ILE A 89 -3.59 4.98 10.68
N PRO A 90 -4.10 4.96 11.92
CA PRO A 90 -3.50 4.23 13.04
C PRO A 90 -3.74 2.71 12.99
#